data_AF-A0A7C2ESH5-F1
#
_entry.id   AF-A0A7C2ESH5-F1
#
_cell.length_a   1.000
_cell.length_b   1.000
_cell.length_c   1.000
_cell.angle_alpha   90.00
_cell.angle_beta   90.00
_cell.angle_gamma   90.00
#
_symmetry.space_group_name_H-M   'P 1'
#
loop_
_entity.id
_entity.type
_entity.pdbx_description
1 polymer ?
#
loop_
_entity_poly.entity_id
_entity_poly.type
_entity_poly.pdbx_seq_one_letter_code
_entity_poly.pdbx_strand_id
1 'polypeptide(L)' 'MNVGDQPAILGAHPEVGGCFCIAGFSGHGFQQAPAAGRGVAELIRTGRFLRLDLSPLTPARFATGALLREETVL' A
#
# COMPACT_ATOMS: atom_id res chain seq x y z
N MET A 1 4.81 -11.46 -2.92
CA MET A 1 3.71 -11.68 -1.97
C MET A 1 4.13 -11.06 -0.65
N ASN A 2 3.25 -10.31 0.00
CA ASN A 2 3.48 -9.84 1.36
C ASN A 2 3.05 -10.92 2.36
N VAL A 3 3.97 -11.45 3.16
CA VAL A 3 3.71 -12.60 4.05
C VAL A 3 2.96 -12.20 5.32
N GLY A 4 2.98 -10.90 5.69
CA GLY A 4 2.40 -10.44 6.95
C GLY A 4 0.87 -10.44 6.95
N ASP A 5 0.25 -9.95 5.87
CA ASP A 5 -1.21 -9.92 5.76
C ASP A 5 -1.76 -10.18 4.34
N GLN A 6 -0.90 -10.32 3.32
CA GLN A 6 -1.19 -10.56 1.89
C GLN A 6 -1.46 -9.34 0.99
N PRO A 7 -2.23 -8.31 1.39
CA PRO A 7 -2.40 -7.10 0.60
C PRO A 7 -1.08 -6.37 0.30
N ALA A 8 -1.13 -5.53 -0.73
CA ALA A 8 0.01 -4.75 -1.17
C ALA A 8 0.50 -3.77 -0.08
N ILE A 9 1.74 -3.30 -0.27
CA ILE A 9 2.37 -2.28 0.56
C ILE A 9 2.65 -1.08 -0.34
N LEU A 10 1.92 0.01 -0.09
CA LEU A 10 1.94 1.25 -0.88
C LEU A 10 2.19 2.45 0.03
N GLY A 11 3.30 3.17 -0.15
CA GLY A 11 3.54 4.42 0.57
C GLY A 11 4.97 4.63 1.04
N ALA A 12 5.18 5.62 1.91
CA ALA A 12 6.50 5.98 2.41
C ALA A 12 7.05 4.95 3.40
N HIS A 13 8.36 4.70 3.33
CA HIS A 13 9.07 3.90 4.33
C HIS A 13 9.10 4.68 5.68
N PRO A 14 8.77 4.04 6.82
CA PRO A 14 8.62 4.76 8.09
C PRO A 14 9.92 5.40 8.60
N GLU A 15 11.07 4.79 8.31
CA GLU A 15 12.37 5.21 8.86
C GLU A 15 13.31 5.84 7.81
N VAL A 16 12.96 5.78 6.52
CA VAL A 16 13.85 6.21 5.43
C VAL A 16 13.14 7.26 4.60
N GLY A 17 13.46 8.53 4.89
CA GLY A 17 12.88 9.68 4.19
C GLY A 17 13.13 9.63 2.68
N GLY A 18 12.08 9.90 1.89
CA GLY A 18 12.14 9.85 0.43
C GLY A 18 12.13 8.44 -0.17
N CYS A 19 12.11 7.38 0.64
CA CYS A 19 11.92 6.02 0.16
C CYS A 19 10.42 5.67 0.12
N PHE A 20 9.97 5.11 -1.01
CA PHE A 20 8.58 4.72 -1.23
C PHE A 20 8.49 3.28 -1.72
N CYS A 21 7.48 2.56 -1.26
CA CYS A 21 7.21 1.18 -1.62
C CYS A 21 5.98 1.08 -2.52
N ILE A 22 6.09 0.27 -3.57
CA ILE A 22 4.99 -0.23 -4.40
C ILE A 22 5.25 -1.73 -4.58
N ALA A 23 4.85 -2.56 -3.61
CA ALA A 23 5.24 -3.96 -3.57
C ALA A 23 4.16 -4.87 -2.97
N GLY A 24 4.37 -6.18 -3.04
CA GLY A 24 3.57 -7.14 -2.27
C GLY A 24 2.24 -7.57 -2.89
N PHE A 25 1.96 -7.27 -4.17
CA PHE A 25 0.67 -7.53 -4.85
C PHE A 25 0.20 -8.99 -5.01
N SER A 26 0.92 -9.97 -4.45
CA SER A 26 0.46 -11.36 -4.35
C SER A 26 -0.18 -11.96 -5.64
N GLY A 27 0.42 -11.69 -6.81
CA GLY A 27 -0.04 -12.21 -8.12
C GLY A 27 -1.04 -11.32 -8.87
N HIS A 28 -1.64 -10.33 -8.21
CA HIS A 28 -2.69 -9.46 -8.75
C HIS A 28 -2.17 -8.06 -9.14
N GLY A 29 -0.86 -7.89 -9.25
CA GLY A 29 -0.24 -6.58 -9.45
C GLY A 29 -0.59 -5.91 -10.78
N PHE A 30 -0.83 -6.69 -11.84
CA PHE A 30 -1.09 -6.13 -13.17
C PHE A 30 -2.37 -5.29 -13.20
N GLN A 31 -3.49 -5.82 -12.68
CA GLN A 31 -4.76 -5.10 -12.62
C GLN A 31 -4.72 -3.91 -11.64
N GLN A 32 -3.88 -3.98 -10.59
CA GLN A 32 -3.78 -2.95 -9.55
C GLN A 32 -2.75 -1.85 -9.87
N ALA A 33 -1.84 -2.09 -10.83
CA ALA A 33 -0.73 -1.18 -11.14
C ALA A 33 -1.16 0.26 -11.46
N PRO A 34 -2.25 0.52 -12.23
CA PRO A 34 -2.67 1.89 -12.52
C PRO A 34 -3.07 2.68 -11.27
N ALA A 35 -3.84 2.06 -10.36
CA ALA A 35 -4.28 2.69 -9.13
C ALA A 35 -3.10 2.89 -8.15
N ALA A 36 -2.26 1.86 -8.00
CA ALA A 36 -1.11 1.90 -7.10
C ALA A 36 -0.07 2.96 -7.53
N GLY A 37 0.29 2.99 -8.81
CA GLY A 37 1.23 3.96 -9.35
C GLY A 37 0.73 5.40 -9.21
N ARG A 38 -0.56 5.64 -9.52
CA ARG A 38 -1.18 6.95 -9.31
C ARG A 38 -1.15 7.38 -7.84
N GLY A 39 -1.57 6.50 -6.94
CA GLY A 39 -1.66 6.83 -5.51
C GLY A 39 -0.29 7.17 -4.92
N VAL A 40 0.75 6.40 -5.24
CA VAL A 40 2.10 6.71 -4.76
C VAL A 40 2.67 7.96 -5.43
N ALA A 41 2.39 8.22 -6.71
CA ALA A 41 2.77 9.48 -7.35
C ALA A 41 2.10 10.72 -6.69
N GLU A 42 0.83 10.61 -6.31
CA GLU A 42 0.11 11.65 -5.57
C GLU A 42 0.71 11.86 -4.18
N LEU A 43 1.02 10.77 -3.46
CA LEU A 43 1.68 10.82 -2.17
C LEU A 43 3.05 11.49 -2.24
N ILE A 44 3.89 11.13 -3.23
CA ILE A 44 5.21 11.75 -3.45
C ILE A 44 5.07 13.24 -3.71
N ARG A 45 4.12 13.64 -4.57
CA ARG A 45 3.95 15.03 -5.00
C ARG A 45 3.36 15.92 -3.92
N THR A 46 2.37 15.40 -3.18
CA THR A 46 1.45 16.23 -2.37
C THR A 46 1.40 15.84 -0.89
N GLY A 47 2.09 14.77 -0.50
CA GLY A 47 2.09 14.27 0.88
C GLY A 47 0.81 13.53 1.29
N ARG A 48 -0.14 13.32 0.37
CA ARG A 48 -1.38 12.59 0.63
C ARG A 48 -1.91 11.89 -0.62
N PHE A 49 -2.76 10.88 -0.42
CA PHE A 49 -3.57 10.32 -1.49
C PHE A 49 -4.71 11.29 -1.85
N LEU A 50 -5.01 11.48 -3.14
CA LEU A 50 -6.02 12.45 -3.56
C LEU A 50 -7.27 11.78 -4.14
N ARG A 51 -7.09 10.70 -4.90
CA ARG A 51 -8.18 10.14 -5.73
C ARG A 51 -8.77 8.86 -5.18
N LEU A 52 -7.94 8.07 -4.53
CA LEU A 52 -8.32 6.84 -3.84
C LEU A 52 -7.58 6.82 -2.52
N ASP A 53 -8.29 6.57 -1.42
CA ASP A 53 -7.63 6.42 -0.13
C ASP A 53 -6.91 5.07 -0.07
N LEU A 54 -5.59 5.11 -0.17
CA LEU A 54 -4.72 3.94 -0.04
C LEU A 54 -4.01 3.89 1.32
N SER A 55 -4.40 4.75 2.27
CA SER A 55 -3.84 4.77 3.63
C SER A 55 -3.83 3.40 4.31
N PRO A 56 -4.85 2.53 4.15
CA PRO A 56 -4.83 1.19 4.72
C PRO A 56 -3.71 0.31 4.18
N LEU A 57 -3.15 0.60 3.01
CA LEU A 57 -2.07 -0.19 2.38
C LEU A 57 -0.67 0.34 2.75
N THR A 58 -0.57 1.37 3.58
CA THR A 58 0.72 1.93 3.99
C THR A 58 1.48 0.98 4.94
N PRO A 59 2.83 1.08 5.02
CA PRO A 59 3.62 0.31 5.97
C PRO A 59 3.24 0.55 7.44
N ALA A 60 2.67 1.72 7.76
CA ALA A 60 2.26 2.08 9.11
C ALA A 60 1.31 1.06 9.75
N ARG A 61 0.51 0.35 8.95
CA ARG A 61 -0.43 -0.67 9.45
C ARG A 61 0.23 -1.80 10.22
N PHE A 62 1.49 -2.15 9.88
CA PHE A 62 2.21 -3.22 10.58
C PHE A 62 2.66 -2.77 11.96
N ALA A 63 3.03 -1.50 12.11
CA ALA A 63 3.41 -0.93 13.40
C ALA A 63 2.21 -0.75 14.33
N THR A 64 1.04 -0.42 13.78
CA THR A 64 -0.20 -0.21 14.55
C THR A 64 -1.03 -1.48 14.76
N GLY A 65 -0.64 -2.60 14.13
CA GLY A 65 -1.41 -3.84 14.15
C GLY A 65 -2.72 -3.80 13.34
N ALA A 66 -2.95 -2.74 12.55
CA ALA A 66 -4.11 -2.58 11.69
C ALA A 66 -4.01 -3.43 10.40
N LEU A 67 -3.70 -4.72 10.57
CA LEU A 67 -3.51 -5.65 9.46
C LEU A 67 -4.81 -5.84 8.68
N LEU A 68 -4.68 -5.93 7.36
CA LEU A 68 -5.81 -6.16 6.46
C LEU A 68 -6.01 -7.66 6.31
N ARG A 69 -7.09 -8.20 6.88
CA ARG A 69 -7.50 -9.58 6.62
C ARG A 69 -8.40 -9.61 5.40
N GLU A 70 -8.06 -10.45 4.43
CA GLU A 70 -9.04 -10.87 3.43
C GLU A 70 -10.12 -11.68 4.14
N GLU A 71 -11.32 -11.13 4.27
CA GLU A 71 -12.47 -11.94 4.64
C GLU A 71 -12.81 -12.82 3.43
N THR A 72 -12.52 -14.12 3.52
CA THR A 72 -13.13 -15.10 2.63
C THR A 72 -14.63 -15.09 2.91
N VAL A 73 -15.38 -14.28 2.18
CA VAL A 73 -16.83 -14.42 2.11
C VAL A 73 -17.07 -15.70 1.30
N LEU A 74 -17.56 -16.74 1.98
CA LEU A 74 -18.02 -17.99 1.35
C LEU A 74 -19.25 -17.73 0.45
#